data_AF-A0A4R8FFK5-F1
#
_entry.id   AF-A0A4R8FFK5-F1
#
_cell.length_a   1.000
_cell.length_b   1.000
_cell.length_c   1.000
_cell.angle_alpha   90.00
_cell.angle_beta   90.00
_cell.angle_gamma   90.00
#
_symmetry.space_group_name_H-M   'P 1'
#
loop_
_entity.id
_entity.type
_entity.pdbx_description
1 polymer ?
#
loop_
_entity_poly.entity_id
_entity_poly.type
_entity_poly.pdbx_seq_one_letter_code
_entity_poly.pdbx_strand_id
1 'polypeptide(L)'
;MDLADAGGGTLSVVLIGHPRLQNDLKRATMEEIGHRTTRIETEGLGTDTAPFIDWVLKQCLADGTKVDDVIAPEARAFLAEKLNTPLQIAEHLNRAFADTFRMGAGQVTAEIVRDTISAGFDDLDARLARIGYSPKALAEQFDLSQAETRRFLKGKLDTDRTSEISDLMRQAGLPI
;
A
#
# COMPACT_ATOMS: atom_id res chain seq x y z
N MET A 1 13.60 -21.10 1.32
CA MET A 1 15.01 -21.09 0.86
C MET A 1 15.25 -22.44 0.23
N ASP A 2 15.40 -22.51 -1.09
CA ASP A 2 15.57 -23.77 -1.81
C ASP A 2 17.06 -23.93 -2.16
N LEU A 3 17.69 -25.04 -1.75
CA LEU A 3 19.10 -25.32 -2.01
C LEU A 3 19.22 -26.25 -3.22
N ALA A 4 19.76 -25.74 -4.33
CA ALA A 4 20.16 -26.58 -5.46
C ALA A 4 21.69 -26.70 -5.45
N ASP A 5 22.21 -27.94 -5.42
CA ASP A 5 23.64 -28.25 -5.52
C ASP A 5 23.97 -28.64 -6.96
N ALA A 6 24.40 -27.66 -7.74
CA ALA A 6 24.96 -27.88 -9.07
C ALA A 6 26.38 -27.28 -9.07
N GLY A 7 27.39 -28.14 -8.98
CA GLY A 7 28.80 -27.74 -8.99
C GLY A 7 29.44 -27.53 -7.62
N GLY A 8 28.85 -28.05 -6.53
CA GLY A 8 29.40 -27.94 -5.16
C GLY A 8 29.09 -26.62 -4.47
N GLY A 9 28.09 -25.88 -4.95
CA GLY A 9 27.67 -24.59 -4.44
C GLY A 9 26.18 -24.58 -4.12
N THR A 10 25.80 -23.83 -3.08
CA THR A 10 24.40 -23.63 -2.70
C THR A 10 23.84 -22.38 -3.37
N LEU A 11 22.83 -22.54 -4.23
CA LEU A 11 22.01 -21.41 -4.69
C LEU A 11 20.91 -21.11 -3.67
N SER A 12 20.67 -19.83 -3.38
CA SER A 12 19.50 -19.38 -2.62
C SER A 12 18.73 -18.33 -3.42
N VAL A 13 17.42 -18.53 -3.55
CA VAL A 13 16.52 -17.64 -4.30
C VAL A 13 15.63 -16.87 -3.34
N VAL A 14 15.65 -15.54 -3.46
CA VAL A 14 14.74 -14.63 -2.76
C VAL A 14 13.93 -13.89 -3.80
N LEU A 15 12.61 -14.03 -3.74
CA LEU A 15 11.66 -13.34 -4.61
C LEU A 15 10.97 -12.23 -3.82
N ILE A 16 10.94 -11.03 -4.39
CA ILE A 16 10.21 -9.88 -3.86
C ILE A 16 9.25 -9.44 -4.95
N GLY A 17 7.97 -9.30 -4.59
CA GLY A 17 6.92 -9.01 -5.55
C GLY A 17 5.73 -8.34 -4.91
N HIS A 18 4.71 -8.14 -5.74
CA HIS A 18 3.44 -7.58 -5.31
C HIS A 18 2.78 -8.46 -4.24
N PRO A 19 2.15 -7.93 -3.17
CA PRO A 19 1.36 -8.75 -2.23
C PRO A 19 0.46 -9.81 -2.87
N ARG A 20 -0.12 -9.53 -4.05
CA ARG A 20 -0.87 -10.51 -4.84
C ARG A 20 -0.12 -11.84 -5.11
N LEU A 21 1.22 -11.83 -5.17
CA LEU A 21 2.04 -13.01 -5.43
C LEU A 21 1.71 -14.16 -4.46
N GLN A 22 1.37 -13.85 -3.21
CA GLN A 22 0.99 -14.89 -2.22
C GLN A 22 -0.26 -15.68 -2.63
N ASN A 23 -1.18 -15.03 -3.35
CA ASN A 23 -2.39 -15.63 -3.88
C ASN A 23 -2.11 -16.35 -5.19
N ASP A 24 -1.22 -15.80 -6.03
CA ASP A 24 -0.79 -16.49 -7.26
C ASP A 24 -0.03 -17.79 -6.95
N LEU A 25 0.75 -17.84 -5.87
CA LEU A 25 1.43 -19.05 -5.38
C LEU A 25 0.48 -20.15 -4.86
N LYS A 26 -0.81 -19.83 -4.59
CA LYS A 26 -1.82 -20.81 -4.19
C LYS A 26 -2.54 -21.45 -5.38
N ARG A 27 -2.29 -20.98 -6.61
CA ARG A 27 -2.94 -21.50 -7.82
C ARG A 27 -2.38 -22.88 -8.16
N ALA A 28 -3.23 -23.73 -8.73
CA ALA A 28 -2.85 -25.08 -9.18
C ALA A 28 -1.63 -25.08 -10.12
N THR A 29 -1.50 -24.08 -10.99
CA THR A 29 -0.34 -23.96 -11.90
C THR A 29 0.99 -23.66 -11.19
N MET A 30 0.94 -23.19 -9.94
CA MET A 30 2.09 -22.82 -9.12
C MET A 30 2.22 -23.69 -7.87
N GLU A 31 1.44 -24.78 -7.75
CA GLU A 31 1.27 -25.56 -6.52
C GLU A 31 2.62 -26.04 -5.94
N GLU A 32 3.48 -26.64 -6.77
CA GLU A 32 4.79 -27.13 -6.33
C GLU A 32 5.70 -25.99 -5.85
N ILE A 33 5.77 -24.89 -6.61
CA ILE A 33 6.57 -23.71 -6.27
C ILE A 33 6.05 -23.07 -4.98
N GLY A 34 4.74 -22.93 -4.85
CA GLY A 34 4.08 -22.40 -3.66
C GLY A 34 4.34 -23.23 -2.43
N HIS A 35 4.33 -24.57 -2.54
CA HIS A 35 4.61 -25.47 -1.42
C HIS A 35 6.07 -25.39 -0.93
N ARG A 36 7.01 -25.14 -1.84
CA ARG A 36 8.45 -25.02 -1.54
C ARG A 36 8.87 -23.62 -1.10
N THR A 37 7.97 -22.65 -1.20
CA THR A 37 8.27 -21.24 -0.89
C THR A 37 7.96 -20.90 0.56
N THR A 38 8.97 -20.46 1.31
CA THR A 38 8.76 -19.76 2.59
C THR A 38 8.28 -18.35 2.29
N ARG A 39 7.09 -18.00 2.77
CA ARG A 39 6.47 -16.68 2.55
C ARG A 39 6.68 -15.80 3.78
N ILE A 40 7.07 -14.56 3.51
CA ILE A 40 7.13 -13.49 4.50
C ILE A 40 6.29 -12.35 3.92
N GLU A 41 5.22 -11.99 4.61
CA GLU A 41 4.34 -10.90 4.20
C GLU A 41 4.84 -9.60 4.84
N THR A 42 5.10 -8.59 4.01
CA THR A 42 5.40 -7.24 4.48
C THR A 42 4.12 -6.44 4.48
N GLU A 43 3.47 -6.38 5.64
CA GLU A 43 2.27 -5.58 5.83
C GLU A 43 2.62 -4.10 5.94
N GLY A 44 1.58 -3.25 5.88
CA GLY A 44 1.74 -1.84 6.20
C GLY A 44 2.02 -1.63 7.69
N LEU A 45 2.42 -0.41 8.04
CA LEU A 45 2.83 -0.03 9.39
C LEU A 45 1.71 -0.13 10.41
N GLY A 46 0.44 0.01 10.01
CA GLY A 46 -0.70 -0.16 10.91
C GLY A 46 -0.60 0.75 12.14
N THR A 47 -0.57 0.15 13.34
CA THR A 47 -0.44 0.89 14.61
C THR A 47 0.90 1.62 14.77
N ASP A 48 1.94 1.19 14.05
CA ASP A 48 3.27 1.78 14.12
C ASP A 48 3.43 2.99 13.20
N THR A 49 2.40 3.38 12.45
CA THR A 49 2.46 4.50 11.50
C THR A 49 2.80 5.83 12.20
N ALA A 50 2.14 6.16 13.31
CA ALA A 50 2.42 7.38 14.05
C ALA A 50 3.83 7.37 14.69
N PRO A 51 4.24 6.31 15.42
CA PRO A 51 5.63 6.16 15.88
C PRO A 51 6.67 6.27 14.77
N PHE A 52 6.38 5.70 13.59
CA PHE A 52 7.27 5.76 12.44
C PHE A 52 7.43 7.19 11.91
N ILE A 53 6.33 7.93 11.77
CA ILE A 53 6.38 9.35 11.35
C ILE A 53 7.23 10.17 12.33
N ASP A 54 6.99 10.02 13.63
CA ASP A 54 7.76 10.71 14.66
C ASP A 54 9.24 10.34 14.64
N TRP A 55 9.54 9.06 14.41
CA TRP A 55 10.91 8.59 14.27
C TRP A 55 11.59 9.19 13.04
N VAL A 56 10.96 9.15 11.86
CA VAL A 56 11.51 9.74 10.62
C VAL A 56 11.80 11.22 10.82
N LEU A 57 10.86 11.98 11.40
CA LEU A 57 11.05 13.41 11.67
C LEU A 57 12.25 13.65 12.58
N LYS A 58 12.39 12.87 13.65
CA LYS A 58 13.57 12.98 14.54
C LYS A 58 14.89 12.66 13.85
N GLN A 59 14.90 11.77 12.84
CA GLN A 59 16.11 11.49 12.06
C GLN A 59 16.46 12.60 11.07
N CYS A 60 15.48 13.37 10.63
CA CYS A 60 15.66 14.40 9.61
C CYS A 60 15.88 15.81 10.18
N LEU A 61 15.45 16.07 11.42
CA LEU A 61 15.54 17.40 12.02
C LEU A 61 16.92 17.65 12.63
N ALA A 62 17.37 18.92 12.55
CA ALA A 62 18.59 19.36 13.19
C ALA A 62 18.48 19.25 14.73
N ASP A 63 19.61 18.97 15.38
CA ASP A 63 19.68 18.83 16.83
C ASP A 63 19.03 20.01 17.57
N GLY A 64 18.17 19.70 18.55
CA GLY A 64 17.45 20.69 19.35
C GLY A 64 16.17 21.22 18.71
N THR A 65 15.85 20.88 17.45
CA THR A 65 14.57 21.24 16.81
C THR A 65 13.45 20.34 17.34
N LYS A 66 12.35 20.93 17.81
CA LYS A 66 11.18 20.12 18.21
C LYS A 66 10.33 19.79 16.98
N VAL A 67 9.80 18.58 16.95
CA VAL A 67 8.89 18.15 15.88
C VAL A 67 7.67 19.07 15.78
N ASP A 68 7.12 19.47 16.92
CA ASP A 68 5.94 20.34 16.99
C ASP A 68 6.21 21.74 16.42
N ASP A 69 7.47 22.19 16.34
CA ASP A 69 7.82 23.49 15.78
C ASP A 69 7.78 23.47 14.24
N VAL A 70 7.94 22.29 13.61
CA VAL A 70 8.04 22.15 12.15
C VAL A 70 6.81 21.50 11.52
N ILE A 71 6.06 20.68 12.26
CA ILE A 71 4.83 20.06 11.80
C ILE A 71 3.81 19.96 12.94
N ALA A 72 2.61 20.47 12.68
CA ALA A 72 1.53 20.46 13.66
C ALA A 72 1.16 19.01 14.06
N PRO A 73 0.83 18.74 15.34
CA PRO A 73 0.38 17.42 15.78
C PRO A 73 -0.79 16.86 14.96
N GLU A 74 -1.74 17.70 14.58
CA GLU A 74 -2.92 17.32 13.79
C GLU A 74 -2.54 16.92 12.36
N ALA A 75 -1.48 17.51 11.80
CA ALA A 75 -0.96 17.16 10.49
C ALA A 75 -0.32 15.75 10.52
N ARG A 76 0.45 15.44 11.56
CA ARG A 76 1.00 14.09 11.78
C ARG A 76 -0.09 13.06 12.02
N ALA A 77 -1.10 13.39 12.83
CA ALA A 77 -2.23 12.51 13.08
C ALA A 77 -2.97 12.17 11.77
N PHE A 78 -3.18 13.17 10.91
CA PHE A 78 -3.81 12.96 9.60
C PHE A 78 -2.95 12.10 8.66
N LEU A 79 -1.63 12.33 8.61
CA LEU A 79 -0.70 11.46 7.87
C LEU A 79 -0.75 10.02 8.38
N ALA A 80 -0.76 9.83 9.70
CA ALA A 80 -0.81 8.51 10.32
C ALA A 80 -2.13 7.78 10.05
N GLU A 81 -3.24 8.52 9.94
CA GLU A 81 -4.55 7.95 9.60
C GLU A 81 -4.63 7.51 8.14
N LYS A 82 -4.05 8.29 7.22
CA LYS A 82 -4.19 8.05 5.77
C LYS A 82 -3.11 7.16 5.18
N LEU A 83 -1.90 7.19 5.69
CA LEU A 83 -0.75 6.53 5.08
C LEU A 83 -0.45 5.23 5.81
N ASN A 84 0.09 4.25 5.08
CA ASN A 84 0.33 2.92 5.65
C ASN A 84 1.73 2.37 5.32
N THR A 85 2.46 2.97 4.38
CA THR A 85 3.78 2.48 3.96
C THR A 85 4.86 3.53 4.16
N PRO A 86 6.11 3.13 4.44
CA PRO A 86 7.23 4.07 4.54
C PRO A 86 7.39 4.98 3.31
N LEU A 87 7.17 4.43 2.11
CA LEU A 87 7.26 5.19 0.86
C LEU A 87 6.19 6.29 0.77
N GLN A 88 4.93 5.96 1.10
CA GLN A 88 3.86 6.96 1.14
C GLN A 88 4.19 8.08 2.14
N ILE A 89 4.65 7.71 3.33
CA ILE A 89 5.01 8.67 4.39
C ILE A 89 6.12 9.60 3.92
N ALA A 90 7.20 9.06 3.34
CA ALA A 90 8.30 9.86 2.83
C ALA A 90 7.87 10.83 1.72
N GLU A 91 7.07 10.35 0.75
CA GLU A 91 6.58 11.18 -0.36
C GLU A 91 5.69 12.33 0.13
N HIS A 92 4.74 12.05 1.02
CA HIS A 92 3.82 13.07 1.52
C HIS A 92 4.48 14.05 2.48
N LEU A 93 5.43 13.61 3.31
CA LEU A 93 6.24 14.51 4.12
C LEU A 93 7.08 15.44 3.23
N ASN A 94 7.78 14.90 2.21
CA ASN A 94 8.56 15.70 1.28
C ASN A 94 7.69 16.74 0.57
N ARG A 95 6.51 16.35 0.09
CA ARG A 95 5.58 17.27 -0.57
C ARG A 95 5.10 18.36 0.39
N ALA A 96 4.67 17.98 1.59
CA ALA A 96 4.16 18.93 2.58
C ALA A 96 5.22 19.96 2.98
N PHE A 97 6.46 19.53 3.28
CA PHE A 97 7.56 20.45 3.59
C PHE A 97 7.94 21.33 2.40
N ALA A 98 7.95 20.80 1.17
CA ALA A 98 8.23 21.58 -0.02
C ALA A 98 7.15 22.65 -0.27
N ASP A 99 5.88 22.32 -0.06
CA ASP A 99 4.77 23.26 -0.20
C ASP A 99 4.81 24.34 0.89
N THR A 100 5.03 23.97 2.15
CA THR A 100 5.24 24.92 3.26
C THR A 100 6.37 25.90 2.95
N PHE A 101 7.50 25.40 2.45
CA PHE A 101 8.63 26.24 2.06
C PHE A 101 8.25 27.21 0.91
N ARG A 102 7.58 26.73 -0.14
CA ARG A 102 7.13 27.58 -1.27
C ARG A 102 6.15 28.67 -0.83
N MET A 103 5.34 28.39 0.18
CA MET A 103 4.38 29.35 0.76
C MET A 103 5.04 30.35 1.71
N GLY A 104 6.31 30.17 2.08
CA GLY A 104 7.00 30.98 3.09
C GLY A 104 6.47 30.78 4.50
N ALA A 105 5.80 29.65 4.77
CA ALA A 105 5.28 29.30 6.09
C ALA A 105 6.37 28.63 6.95
N GLY A 106 6.27 28.81 8.28
CA GLY A 106 7.25 28.26 9.24
C GLY A 106 6.95 26.85 9.74
N GLN A 107 5.75 26.33 9.48
CA GLN A 107 5.28 25.05 10.03
C GLN A 107 4.34 24.37 9.03
N VAL A 108 4.46 23.05 8.89
CA VAL A 108 3.53 22.21 8.13
C VAL A 108 2.23 22.06 8.93
N THR A 109 1.12 22.51 8.36
CA THR A 109 -0.22 22.43 8.97
C THR A 109 -1.03 21.26 8.42
N ALA A 110 -2.13 20.90 9.09
CA ALA A 110 -3.02 19.85 8.61
C ALA A 110 -3.68 20.20 7.28
N GLU A 111 -3.90 21.49 7.00
CA GLU A 111 -4.43 21.97 5.72
C GLU A 111 -3.46 21.68 4.58
N ILE A 112 -2.18 22.06 4.74
CA ILE A 112 -1.13 21.79 3.74
C ILE A 112 -1.04 20.29 3.45
N VAL A 113 -1.04 19.46 4.49
CA VAL A 113 -0.98 18.00 4.31
C VAL A 113 -2.20 17.46 3.56
N ARG A 114 -3.41 17.94 3.84
CA ARG A 114 -4.63 17.48 3.14
C ARG A 114 -4.53 17.73 1.64
N ASP A 115 -3.97 18.87 1.24
CA ASP A 115 -3.79 19.20 -0.17
C ASP A 115 -2.74 18.31 -0.86
N THR A 116 -1.82 17.70 -0.10
CA THR A 116 -0.86 16.75 -0.67
C THR A 116 -1.48 15.39 -1.04
N ILE A 117 -2.62 15.03 -0.43
CA ILE A 117 -3.29 13.74 -0.63
C ILE A 117 -4.42 13.91 -1.63
N SER A 118 -4.30 13.22 -2.78
CA SER A 118 -5.32 13.27 -3.82
C SER A 118 -6.69 12.76 -3.34
N ALA A 119 -7.76 13.34 -3.89
CA ALA A 119 -9.10 12.77 -3.76
C ALA A 119 -9.11 11.31 -4.24
N GLY A 120 -9.79 10.44 -3.49
CA GLY A 120 -9.88 9.01 -3.78
C GLY A 120 -8.61 8.22 -3.45
N PHE A 121 -7.66 8.78 -2.69
CA PHE A 121 -6.44 8.08 -2.28
C PHE A 121 -6.74 6.70 -1.66
N ASP A 122 -7.80 6.60 -0.84
CA ASP A 122 -8.23 5.37 -0.16
C ASP A 122 -9.46 4.70 -0.81
N ASP A 123 -9.81 5.09 -2.03
CA ASP A 123 -10.85 4.41 -2.77
C ASP A 123 -10.46 2.93 -3.02
N LEU A 124 -11.47 2.10 -3.22
CA LEU A 124 -11.28 0.65 -3.37
C LEU A 124 -10.34 0.32 -4.54
N ASP A 125 -10.42 1.05 -5.66
CA ASP A 125 -9.52 0.86 -6.80
C ASP A 125 -8.06 1.20 -6.45
N ALA A 126 -7.83 2.30 -5.76
CA ALA A 126 -6.50 2.73 -5.34
C ALA A 126 -5.90 1.73 -4.34
N ARG A 127 -6.70 1.23 -3.38
CA ARG A 127 -6.28 0.20 -2.42
C ARG A 127 -5.92 -1.11 -3.10
N LEU A 128 -6.77 -1.61 -4.00
CA LEU A 128 -6.53 -2.87 -4.71
C LEU A 128 -5.37 -2.76 -5.71
N ALA A 129 -5.24 -1.65 -6.43
CA ALA A 129 -4.10 -1.41 -7.31
C ALA A 129 -2.77 -1.41 -6.54
N ARG A 130 -2.76 -0.82 -5.33
CA ARG A 130 -1.61 -0.81 -4.41
C ARG A 130 -1.17 -2.19 -3.95
N ILE A 131 -2.00 -3.22 -4.08
CA ILE A 131 -1.70 -4.63 -3.76
C ILE A 131 -1.78 -5.57 -4.99
N GLY A 132 -1.74 -4.99 -6.20
CA GLY A 132 -1.44 -5.74 -7.43
C GLY A 132 -2.69 -6.13 -8.22
N TYR A 133 -3.83 -5.62 -7.80
CA TYR A 133 -5.13 -5.86 -8.39
C TYR A 133 -5.61 -4.62 -9.15
N SER A 134 -4.95 -4.34 -10.28
CA SER A 134 -5.43 -3.33 -11.24
C SER A 134 -6.76 -3.75 -11.88
N PRO A 135 -7.54 -2.82 -12.47
CA PRO A 135 -8.78 -3.18 -13.17
C PRO A 135 -8.59 -4.25 -14.25
N LYS A 136 -7.45 -4.23 -14.96
CA LYS A 136 -7.10 -5.27 -15.94
C LYS A 136 -6.84 -6.62 -15.27
N ALA A 137 -6.01 -6.61 -14.22
CA ALA A 137 -5.66 -7.80 -13.45
C ALA A 137 -6.88 -8.49 -12.83
N LEU A 138 -7.84 -7.71 -12.32
CA LEU A 138 -9.10 -8.20 -11.77
C LEU A 138 -10.01 -8.75 -12.86
N ALA A 139 -10.16 -8.03 -13.98
CA ALA A 139 -10.94 -8.49 -15.12
C ALA A 139 -10.46 -9.86 -15.63
N GLU A 140 -9.15 -10.02 -15.82
CA GLU A 140 -8.54 -11.28 -16.27
C GLU A 140 -8.67 -12.40 -15.23
N GLN A 141 -8.60 -12.09 -13.93
CA GLN A 141 -8.64 -13.10 -12.88
C GLN A 141 -10.06 -13.64 -12.62
N PHE A 142 -11.07 -12.79 -12.72
CA PHE A 142 -12.46 -13.14 -12.39
C PHE A 142 -13.36 -13.28 -13.62
N ASP A 143 -12.77 -13.33 -14.81
CA ASP A 143 -13.48 -13.43 -16.11
C ASP A 143 -14.56 -12.34 -16.27
N LEU A 144 -14.22 -11.12 -15.87
CA LEU A 144 -15.10 -9.94 -15.95
C LEU A 144 -14.65 -9.04 -17.11
N SER A 145 -15.57 -8.23 -17.64
CA SER A 145 -15.17 -7.14 -18.54
C SER A 145 -14.50 -6.01 -17.77
N GLN A 146 -13.49 -5.34 -18.35
CA GLN A 146 -12.87 -4.17 -17.71
C GLN A 146 -13.88 -3.05 -17.39
N ALA A 147 -14.95 -2.92 -18.18
CA ALA A 147 -16.00 -1.95 -17.94
C ALA A 147 -16.78 -2.28 -16.66
N GLU A 148 -17.14 -3.55 -16.47
CA GLU A 148 -17.82 -4.04 -15.27
C GLU A 148 -16.93 -3.92 -14.04
N THR A 149 -15.65 -4.33 -14.13
CA THR A 149 -14.69 -4.16 -13.03
C THR A 149 -14.56 -2.69 -12.60
N ARG A 150 -14.46 -1.76 -13.56
CA ARG A 150 -14.41 -0.32 -13.23
C ARG A 150 -15.70 0.18 -12.58
N ARG A 151 -16.87 -0.37 -12.93
CA ARG A 151 -18.14 -0.04 -12.27
C ARG A 151 -18.20 -0.60 -10.86
N PHE A 152 -17.76 -1.84 -10.66
CA PHE A 152 -17.65 -2.47 -9.34
C PHE A 152 -16.80 -1.62 -8.41
N LEU A 153 -15.57 -1.31 -8.83
CA LEU A 153 -14.62 -0.54 -8.02
C LEU A 153 -15.11 0.87 -7.66
N LYS A 154 -16.02 1.43 -8.47
CA LYS A 154 -16.64 2.75 -8.23
C LYS A 154 -17.97 2.67 -7.46
N GLY A 155 -18.40 1.49 -7.02
CA GLY A 155 -19.70 1.29 -6.36
C GLY A 155 -20.89 1.60 -7.27
N LYS A 156 -20.76 1.35 -8.59
CA LYS A 156 -21.78 1.67 -9.62
C LYS A 156 -22.47 0.43 -10.19
N LEU A 157 -22.34 -0.71 -9.53
CA LEU A 157 -23.13 -1.91 -9.84
C LEU A 157 -24.35 -1.97 -8.92
N ASP A 158 -25.34 -2.76 -9.30
CA ASP A 158 -26.45 -3.11 -8.42
C ASP A 158 -25.96 -3.96 -7.23
N THR A 159 -26.76 -4.03 -6.18
CA THR A 159 -26.39 -4.69 -4.92
C THR A 159 -26.10 -6.17 -5.10
N ASP A 160 -26.93 -6.87 -5.87
CA ASP A 160 -26.81 -8.32 -6.07
C ASP A 160 -25.49 -8.65 -6.79
N ARG A 161 -25.21 -7.94 -7.89
CA ARG A 161 -23.97 -8.13 -8.65
C ARG A 161 -22.73 -7.70 -7.87
N THR A 162 -22.85 -6.65 -7.04
CA THR A 162 -21.76 -6.23 -6.14
C THR A 162 -21.44 -7.32 -5.12
N SER A 163 -22.45 -7.95 -4.52
CA SER A 163 -22.27 -9.04 -3.55
C SER A 163 -21.61 -10.26 -4.21
N GLU A 164 -22.11 -10.67 -5.38
CA GLU A 164 -21.57 -11.81 -6.12
C GLU A 164 -20.08 -11.65 -6.44
N ILE A 165 -19.69 -10.50 -6.99
CA ILE A 165 -18.28 -10.20 -7.31
C ILE A 165 -17.45 -10.12 -6.02
N SER A 166 -18.00 -9.55 -4.95
CA SER A 166 -17.30 -9.42 -3.67
C SER A 166 -17.01 -10.79 -3.04
N ASP A 167 -17.97 -11.71 -3.11
CA ASP A 167 -17.80 -13.06 -2.57
C ASP A 167 -16.77 -13.86 -3.36
N LEU A 168 -16.77 -13.76 -4.69
CA LEU A 168 -15.75 -14.36 -5.54
C LEU A 168 -14.34 -13.85 -5.21
N MET A 169 -14.19 -12.54 -5.07
CA MET A 169 -12.91 -11.90 -4.73
C MET A 169 -12.45 -12.28 -3.32
N ARG A 170 -13.35 -12.35 -2.33
CA ARG A 170 -13.03 -12.78 -0.96
C ARG A 170 -12.60 -14.24 -0.90
N GLN A 171 -13.27 -15.13 -1.64
CA GLN A 171 -12.86 -16.54 -1.76
C GLN A 171 -11.47 -16.69 -2.39
N ALA A 172 -11.10 -15.79 -3.29
CA ALA A 172 -9.76 -15.72 -3.88
C ALA A 172 -8.71 -15.05 -2.96
N GLY A 173 -9.09 -14.63 -1.75
CA GLY A 173 -8.19 -14.05 -0.75
C GLY A 173 -7.86 -12.57 -0.97
N LEU A 174 -8.72 -11.81 -1.65
CA LEU A 174 -8.58 -10.36 -1.77
C LEU A 174 -9.10 -9.67 -0.50
N PRO A 175 -8.45 -8.59 -0.04
CA PRO A 175 -8.86 -7.85 1.17
C PRO A 175 -9.94 -6.81 0.83
N ILE A 176 -11.17 -7.28 0.64
CA ILE A 176 -12.36 -6.46 0.29
C ILE A 176 -13.57 -6.69 1.19
#